data_AF-A0A392RRY9-F1
#
_entry.id   AF-A0A392RRY9-F1
#
_cell.length_a   1.000
_cell.length_b   1.000
_cell.length_c   1.000
_cell.angle_alpha   90.00
_cell.angle_beta   90.00
_cell.angle_gamma   90.00
#
_symmetry.space_group_name_H-M   'P 1'
#
loop_
_entity.id
_entity.type
_entity.pdbx_description
1 polymer ?
#
loop_
_entity_poly.entity_id
_entity_poly.type
_entity_poly.pdbx_seq_one_letter_code
_entity_poly.pdbx_strand_id
1 'polypeptide(L)' 'TKETGPSRPRGKGATASVRREKAKALEEAGGRRIRRRVAQPQPEAEPYGDPEPVAEPQPDHV' A
#
# COMPACT_ATOMS: atom_id res chain seq x y z
N THR A 1 33.69 5.43 20.63
CA THR A 1 32.76 4.35 21.05
C THR A 1 31.34 4.90 20.96
N LYS A 2 30.47 4.30 20.13
CA LYS A 2 29.08 4.78 19.98
C LYS A 2 28.27 4.31 21.18
N GLU A 3 28.27 5.12 22.24
CA GLU A 3 27.43 4.98 23.43
C GLU A 3 25.95 4.97 23.01
N THR A 4 25.40 3.79 22.79
CA THR A 4 23.94 3.60 22.65
C THR A 4 23.39 3.51 24.06
N GLY A 5 23.02 4.67 24.63
CA GLY A 5 22.42 4.76 25.96
C GLY A 5 21.15 3.90 26.09
N PRO A 6 20.72 3.59 27.32
CA PRO A 6 19.64 2.64 27.58
C PRO A 6 18.35 3.06 26.86
N SER A 7 17.85 2.17 26.00
CA SER A 7 16.60 2.37 25.28
C SER A 7 15.46 2.57 26.27
N ARG A 8 14.82 3.74 26.23
CA ARG A 8 13.66 4.07 27.07
C ARG A 8 12.58 2.98 26.88
N PRO A 9 12.07 2.35 27.96
CA PRO A 9 10.99 1.39 27.81
C PRO A 9 9.78 2.10 27.22
N ARG A 10 9.36 1.71 26.01
CA ARG A 10 8.12 2.21 25.41
C ARG A 10 6.97 1.70 26.28
N GLY A 11 6.47 2.56 27.16
CA GLY A 11 5.36 2.27 28.06
C GLY A 11 4.15 1.73 27.27
N LYS A 12 3.96 0.41 27.32
CA LYS A 12 2.81 -0.29 26.73
C LYS A 12 2.42 -1.45 27.65
N GLY A 13 2.07 -1.14 28.90
CA GLY A 13 1.63 -2.13 29.88
C GLY A 13 0.12 -2.07 30.14
N ALA A 14 -0.37 -0.88 30.53
CA ALA A 14 -1.71 -0.72 31.09
C ALA A 14 -2.86 -1.19 30.18
N THR A 15 -2.74 -1.04 28.86
CA THR A 15 -3.80 -1.39 27.92
C THR A 15 -3.46 -2.60 27.04
N ALA A 16 -2.30 -3.25 27.28
CA ALA A 16 -1.84 -4.34 26.43
C ALA A 16 -2.70 -5.60 26.63
N SER A 17 -3.04 -5.92 27.88
CA SER A 17 -3.96 -7.01 28.24
C SER A 17 -5.34 -6.77 27.64
N VAL A 18 -5.93 -5.60 27.85
CA VAL A 18 -7.25 -5.20 27.32
C VAL A 18 -7.29 -5.28 25.79
N ARG A 19 -6.23 -4.82 25.10
CA ARG A 19 -6.14 -4.92 23.64
C ARG A 19 -6.05 -6.38 23.17
N ARG A 20 -5.35 -7.23 23.92
CA ARG A 20 -5.23 -8.66 23.62
C ARG A 20 -6.57 -9.37 23.84
N GLU A 21 -7.28 -9.05 24.90
CA GLU A 21 -8.61 -9.61 25.22
C GLU A 21 -9.65 -9.21 24.16
N LYS A 22 -9.75 -7.92 23.82
CA LYS A 22 -10.63 -7.46 22.74
C LYS A 22 -10.34 -8.12 21.39
N ALA A 23 -9.08 -8.42 21.12
CA ALA A 23 -8.73 -9.13 19.90
C ALA A 23 -9.16 -10.60 19.89
N LYS A 24 -9.06 -11.29 21.02
CA LYS A 24 -9.55 -12.66 21.17
C LYS A 24 -11.06 -12.70 20.99
N ALA A 25 -11.79 -11.78 21.63
CA ALA A 25 -13.24 -11.67 21.47
C ALA A 25 -13.67 -11.40 20.01
N LEU A 26 -12.92 -10.57 19.29
CA LEU A 26 -13.15 -10.34 17.85
C LEU A 26 -12.95 -11.62 17.04
N GLU A 27 -11.87 -12.37 17.31
CA GLU A 27 -11.55 -13.62 16.61
C GLU A 27 -12.56 -14.74 16.91
N GLU A 28 -12.98 -14.87 18.16
CA GLU A 28 -14.01 -15.81 18.60
C GLU A 28 -15.38 -15.53 17.97
N ALA A 29 -15.72 -14.25 17.80
CA ALA A 29 -16.90 -13.82 17.05
C ALA A 29 -16.76 -13.99 15.52
N GLY A 30 -15.69 -14.63 15.03
CA GLY A 30 -15.39 -14.80 13.60
C GLY A 30 -14.94 -13.51 12.89
N GLY A 31 -14.73 -12.43 13.65
CA GLY A 31 -14.30 -11.14 13.13
C GLY A 31 -12.81 -11.10 12.82
N ARG A 32 -12.45 -10.58 11.64
CA ARG A 32 -11.07 -10.34 11.24
C ARG A 32 -10.69 -8.88 11.43
N ARG A 33 -9.51 -8.62 11.99
CA ARG A 33 -8.98 -7.25 12.02
C ARG A 33 -8.82 -6.72 10.61
N ILE A 34 -9.59 -5.68 10.27
CA ILE A 34 -9.44 -4.95 9.01
C ILE A 34 -8.13 -4.18 9.10
N ARG A 35 -7.09 -4.71 8.46
CA ARG A 35 -5.88 -3.93 8.20
C ARG A 35 -6.24 -2.97 7.08
N ARG A 36 -6.30 -1.68 7.39
CA ARG A 36 -6.46 -0.64 6.39
C ARG A 36 -5.26 -0.76 5.43
N ARG A 37 -5.49 -1.35 4.25
CA ARG A 37 -4.47 -1.39 3.19
C ARG A 37 -4.31 0.06 2.73
N VAL A 38 -3.13 0.63 2.95
CA VAL A 38 -2.76 1.87 2.29
C VAL A 38 -2.60 1.54 0.82
N ALA A 39 -3.26 2.28 -0.06
CA ALA A 39 -3.07 2.12 -1.50
C ALA A 39 -1.59 2.42 -1.80
N GLN A 40 -0.88 1.42 -2.33
CA GLN A 40 0.45 1.66 -2.87
C GLN A 40 0.29 2.46 -4.16
N PRO A 41 1.11 3.49 -4.39
CA PRO A 41 1.12 4.19 -5.67
C PRO A 41 1.42 3.18 -6.78
N GLN A 42 0.63 3.22 -7.86
CA GLN A 42 0.95 2.45 -9.06
C GLN A 42 2.19 3.07 -9.73
N PRO A 43 3.06 2.25 -10.34
CA PRO A 43 4.16 2.77 -11.14
C PRO A 43 3.62 3.63 -12.29
N GLU A 44 4.35 4.69 -12.63
CA GLU A 44 4.01 5.61 -13.71
C GLU A 44 3.86 4.84 -15.03
N ALA A 45 2.74 5.04 -15.73
CA ALA A 45 2.51 4.41 -17.02
C ALA A 45 3.44 5.01 -18.06
N GLU A 46 4.01 4.17 -18.93
CA GLU A 46 4.79 4.67 -20.06
C GLU A 46 3.90 5.49 -21.00
N PRO A 47 4.37 6.64 -21.50
CA PRO A 47 3.61 7.45 -22.43
C PRO A 47 3.34 6.62 -23.70
N TYR A 48 2.07 6.56 -24.09
CA TYR A 48 1.66 5.97 -25.36
C TYR A 48 2.42 6.67 -26.48
N GLY A 49 3.23 5.92 -27.23
CA GLY A 49 4.01 6.45 -28.34
C GLY A 49 3.13 7.15 -29.36
N ASP A 50 3.70 8.19 -29.98
CA ASP A 50 3.08 9.00 -31.04
C ASP A 50 2.58 8.06 -32.17
N PRO A 51 1.29 8.10 -32.57
CA PRO A 51 0.81 7.25 -33.65
C PRO A 51 1.56 7.60 -34.93
N GLU A 52 2.16 6.59 -35.58
CA GLU A 52 2.82 6.80 -36.87
C GLU A 52 1.84 7.42 -37.88
N PRO A 53 2.29 8.39 -38.70
CA PRO A 53 1.41 9.03 -39.68
C PRO A 53 0.94 7.99 -40.68
N VAL A 54 -0.36 7.70 -40.65
CA VAL A 54 -1.01 6.85 -41.65
C VAL A 54 -0.88 7.55 -43.00
N ALA A 55 -0.15 6.94 -43.93
CA ALA A 55 0.01 7.47 -45.28
C ALA A 55 -1.36 7.56 -45.97
N GLU A 56 -1.76 8.76 -46.39
CA GLU A 56 -2.96 8.98 -47.19
C GLU A 56 -2.79 8.30 -48.57
N PRO A 57 -3.83 7.62 -49.10
CA PRO A 57 -3.75 6.99 -50.41
C PRO A 57 -3.58 8.05 -51.51
N GLN A 58 -2.57 7.87 -52.36
CA GLN A 58 -2.34 8.76 -53.51
C GLN A 58 -3.46 8.59 -54.54
N PRO A 59 -3.96 9.69 -55.14
CA PRO A 59 -5.04 9.60 -56.11
C PRO A 59 -4.54 8.95 -57.41
N ASP A 60 -5.28 7.96 -57.89
CA ASP A 60 -5.07 7.37 -59.21
C ASP A 60 -5.33 8.43 -60.29
N HIS A 61 -4.30 8.76 -61.05
CA HIS A 61 -4.43 9.57 -62.25
C HIS A 61 -5.08 8.73 -63.35
N VAL A 62 -6.36 8.99 -63.62
CA VAL A 62 -7.11 8.51 -64.81
C VAL A 62 -6.73 9.27 -66.07
#